data_AF-A0A3D0QM69-F1
#
_entry.id   AF-A0A3D0QM69-F1
#
_cell.length_a   1.000
_cell.length_b   1.000
_cell.length_c   1.000
_cell.angle_alpha   90.00
_cell.angle_beta   90.00
_cell.angle_gamma   90.00
#
_symmetry.space_group_name_H-M   'P 1'
#
loop_
_entity.id
_entity.type
_entity.pdbx_description
1 polymer ?
#
loop_
_entity_poly.entity_id
_entity_poly.type
_entity_poly.pdbx_seq_one_letter_code
_entity_poly.pdbx_strand_id
1 'polypeptide(L)'
;MKQETWGIILITIGVLGLAAAAGLRFIDGYLVPGDLPAVAMFLFLIGLVFYFPDLLKEDTAGAGSSMRVAVLMVVSVFVLLTLKAGWAVSNLEELKIDQSWAWLIGVTLGAKTAQSFAEAWSRKGRAQN
;
A
#
# COMPACT_ATOMS: atom_id res chain seq x y z
N MET A 1 -18.91 -17.29 -5.12
CA MET A 1 -17.88 -16.66 -5.98
C MET A 1 -16.56 -16.70 -5.24
N LYS A 2 -15.46 -17.07 -5.91
CA LYS A 2 -14.14 -17.19 -5.25
C LYS A 2 -13.59 -15.79 -4.92
N GLN A 3 -12.87 -15.66 -3.81
CA GLN A 3 -12.21 -14.40 -3.40
C GLN A 3 -11.28 -13.86 -4.50
N GLU A 4 -10.63 -14.76 -5.24
CA GLU A 4 -9.80 -14.46 -6.41
C GLU A 4 -10.54 -13.65 -7.48
N THR A 5 -11.82 -13.95 -7.73
CA THR A 5 -12.62 -13.25 -8.75
C THR A 5 -12.88 -11.79 -8.34
N TRP A 6 -13.15 -11.54 -7.06
CA TRP A 6 -13.29 -10.18 -6.54
C TRP A 6 -11.97 -9.42 -6.60
N GLY A 7 -10.86 -10.09 -6.28
CA GLY A 7 -9.52 -9.51 -6.40
C GLY A 7 -9.21 -9.05 -7.82
N ILE A 8 -9.46 -9.90 -8.82
CA ILE A 8 -9.25 -9.56 -10.24
C ILE A 8 -10.11 -8.37 -10.64
N ILE A 9 -11.40 -8.34 -10.30
CA ILE A 9 -12.30 -7.22 -10.64
C ILE A 9 -11.77 -5.90 -10.07
N LEU A 10 -11.35 -5.91 -8.80
CA LEU A 10 -10.83 -4.71 -8.13
C LEU A 10 -9.49 -4.25 -8.72
N ILE A 11 -8.60 -5.18 -9.07
CA ILE A 11 -7.35 -4.89 -9.77
C ILE A 11 -7.65 -4.26 -11.13
N THR A 12 -8.56 -4.84 -11.92
CA THR A 12 -8.92 -4.32 -13.24
C THR A 12 -9.53 -2.92 -13.14
N ILE A 13 -10.45 -2.68 -12.20
CA ILE A 13 -11.03 -1.35 -11.98
C ILE A 13 -9.95 -0.35 -11.55
N GLY A 14 -9.04 -0.73 -10.66
CA GLY A 14 -7.94 0.13 -10.22
C GLY A 14 -6.99 0.50 -11.36
N VAL A 15 -6.60 -0.47 -12.18
CA VAL A 15 -5.74 -0.25 -13.37
C VAL A 15 -6.43 0.65 -14.39
N LEU A 16 -7.70 0.38 -14.70
CA LEU A 16 -8.48 1.21 -15.62
C LEU A 16 -8.67 2.63 -15.08
N GLY A 17 -8.90 2.79 -13.77
CA GLY A 17 -9.02 4.09 -13.11
C GLY A 17 -7.72 4.90 -13.17
N LEU A 18 -6.57 4.26 -12.97
CA LEU A 18 -5.26 4.91 -13.11
C LEU A 18 -4.97 5.29 -14.57
N ALA A 19 -5.30 4.41 -15.53
CA ALA A 19 -5.15 4.69 -16.95
C ALA A 19 -6.06 5.85 -17.39
N ALA A 20 -7.29 5.90 -16.90
CA ALA A 20 -8.22 7.00 -17.16
C ALA A 20 -7.72 8.32 -16.56
N ALA A 21 -7.24 8.31 -15.31
CA ALA A 21 -6.68 9.50 -14.67
C ALA A 21 -5.45 10.04 -15.43
N ALA A 22 -4.57 9.16 -15.89
CA ALA A 22 -3.43 9.53 -16.71
C ALA A 22 -3.88 10.07 -18.09
N GLY A 23 -4.79 9.36 -18.77
CA GLY A 23 -5.30 9.75 -20.08
C GLY A 23 -6.01 11.11 -20.08
N LEU A 24 -6.84 11.38 -19.07
CA LEU A 24 -7.51 12.67 -18.89
C LEU A 24 -6.52 13.82 -18.71
N ARG A 25 -5.41 13.59 -17.99
CA ARG A 25 -4.34 14.59 -17.83
C ARG A 25 -3.67 14.94 -19.16
N PHE A 26 -3.51 13.96 -20.06
CA PHE A 26 -2.94 14.18 -21.39
C PHE A 26 -3.90 14.89 -22.36
N ILE A 27 -5.21 14.64 -22.25
CA ILE A 27 -6.21 15.15 -23.19
C ILE A 27 -6.66 16.57 -22.82
N ASP A 28 -7.04 16.80 -21.56
CA ASP A 28 -7.69 18.06 -21.16
C ASP A 28 -6.70 19.13 -20.68
N GLY A 29 -5.44 18.79 -20.38
CA GLY A 29 -4.45 19.73 -19.83
C GLY A 29 -4.80 20.36 -18.48
N TYR A 30 -6.01 20.12 -17.97
CA TYR A 30 -6.47 20.55 -16.65
C TYR A 30 -5.82 19.72 -15.54
N LEU A 31 -5.65 20.37 -14.38
CA LEU A 31 -5.32 19.72 -13.12
C LEU A 31 -6.43 18.74 -12.75
N VAL A 32 -6.32 17.49 -13.21
CA VAL A 32 -7.18 16.39 -12.77
C VAL A 32 -7.02 16.28 -11.25
N PRO A 33 -8.11 16.32 -10.46
CA PRO A 33 -8.03 16.15 -9.02
C PRO A 33 -7.33 14.84 -8.67
N GLY A 34 -6.39 14.88 -7.72
CA GLY A 34 -5.65 13.70 -7.27
C GLY A 34 -6.51 12.62 -6.60
N ASP A 35 -7.80 12.88 -6.39
CA ASP A 35 -8.75 11.94 -5.80
C ASP A 35 -8.97 10.70 -6.67
N LEU A 36 -9.15 10.87 -7.99
CA LEU A 36 -9.37 9.77 -8.92
C LEU A 36 -8.20 8.77 -8.94
N PRO A 37 -6.94 9.20 -9.16
CA PRO A 37 -5.82 8.27 -9.16
C PRO A 37 -5.56 7.69 -7.76
N ALA A 38 -5.82 8.43 -6.67
CA ALA A 38 -5.68 7.91 -5.30
C ALA A 38 -6.68 6.78 -5.03
N VAL A 39 -7.97 6.98 -5.34
CA VAL A 39 -8.99 5.94 -5.19
C VAL A 39 -8.70 4.74 -6.09
N ALA A 40 -8.26 4.97 -7.32
CA ALA A 40 -7.89 3.88 -8.24
C ALA A 40 -6.72 3.05 -7.70
N MET A 41 -5.69 3.69 -7.14
CA MET A 41 -4.58 3.02 -6.47
C MET A 41 -5.04 2.25 -5.22
N PHE A 42 -5.96 2.81 -4.43
CA PHE A 42 -6.52 2.10 -3.28
C PHE A 42 -7.23 0.81 -3.67
N LEU A 43 -8.09 0.89 -4.70
CA LEU A 43 -8.84 -0.25 -5.20
C LEU A 43 -7.91 -1.33 -5.76
N PHE A 44 -6.83 -0.91 -6.42
CA PHE A 44 -5.77 -1.81 -6.86
C PHE A 44 -5.10 -2.54 -5.68
N LEU A 45 -4.73 -1.82 -4.62
CA LEU A 45 -4.11 -2.40 -3.42
C LEU A 45 -5.05 -3.39 -2.71
N ILE A 46 -6.34 -3.05 -2.57
CA ILE A 46 -7.33 -3.96 -2.01
C ILE A 46 -7.54 -5.19 -2.91
N GLY A 47 -7.57 -4.99 -4.23
CA GLY A 47 -7.69 -6.10 -5.18
C GLY A 47 -6.53 -7.07 -5.08
N LEU A 48 -5.30 -6.58 -4.90
CA LEU A 48 -4.11 -7.40 -4.64
C LEU A 48 -4.26 -8.23 -3.36
N VAL A 49 -4.81 -7.65 -2.29
CA VAL A 49 -5.07 -8.37 -1.03
C VAL A 49 -6.05 -9.53 -1.24
N PHE A 50 -7.13 -9.31 -2.00
CA PHE A 50 -8.12 -10.36 -2.28
C PHE A 50 -7.61 -11.42 -3.26
N TYR A 51 -6.72 -11.05 -4.17
CA TYR A 51 -6.14 -11.97 -5.15
C TYR A 51 -5.00 -12.80 -4.57
N PHE A 52 -4.18 -12.21 -3.68
CA PHE A 52 -3.09 -12.88 -2.98
C PHE A 52 -3.28 -12.84 -1.45
N PRO A 53 -4.33 -13.48 -0.91
CA PRO A 53 -4.61 -13.44 0.53
C PRO A 53 -3.49 -14.08 1.37
N ASP A 54 -2.71 -14.99 0.77
CA ASP A 54 -1.59 -15.67 1.43
C ASP A 54 -0.46 -14.72 1.84
N LEU A 55 -0.32 -13.56 1.18
CA LEU A 55 0.65 -12.54 1.58
C LEU A 55 0.38 -11.98 2.98
N LEU A 56 -0.90 -11.96 3.40
CA LEU A 56 -1.32 -11.46 4.70
C LEU A 56 -1.44 -12.57 5.76
N LYS A 57 -1.40 -13.84 5.38
CA LYS A 57 -1.50 -14.96 6.32
C LYS A 57 -0.19 -15.18 7.06
N GLU A 58 -0.29 -15.65 8.29
CA GLU A 58 0.86 -16.08 9.07
C GLU A 58 1.28 -17.51 8.68
N ASP A 59 2.59 -17.76 8.60
CA ASP A 59 3.16 -19.04 8.14
C ASP A 59 2.77 -20.24 9.03
N THR A 60 2.32 -19.98 10.27
CA THR A 60 2.17 -21.02 11.31
C THR A 60 0.74 -21.44 11.61
N ALA A 61 -0.31 -20.71 11.18
CA ALA A 61 -1.67 -21.00 11.64
C ALA A 61 -2.81 -20.72 10.64
N GLY A 62 -2.53 -20.27 9.41
CA GLY A 62 -3.59 -19.95 8.43
C GLY A 62 -4.48 -18.76 8.82
N ALA A 63 -4.27 -18.17 9.99
CA ALA A 63 -4.88 -16.92 10.44
C ALA A 63 -4.18 -15.72 9.79
N GLY A 64 -4.95 -14.66 9.53
CA GLY A 64 -4.39 -13.39 9.04
C GLY A 64 -3.47 -12.77 10.09
N SER A 65 -2.26 -12.38 9.67
CA SER A 65 -1.32 -11.70 10.56
C SER A 65 -1.76 -10.25 10.73
N SER A 66 -2.30 -9.92 11.91
CA SER A 66 -2.75 -8.57 12.27
C SER A 66 -1.66 -7.52 12.05
N MET A 67 -0.39 -7.90 12.23
CA MET A 67 0.76 -7.05 11.96
C MET A 67 0.97 -6.76 10.47
N ARG A 68 0.86 -7.78 9.59
CA ARG A 68 0.99 -7.59 8.13
C ARG A 68 -0.13 -6.69 7.60
N VAL A 69 -1.34 -6.85 8.15
CA VAL A 69 -2.50 -6.00 7.86
C VAL A 69 -2.28 -4.56 8.33
N ALA A 70 -1.81 -4.34 9.56
CA ALA A 70 -1.55 -3.00 10.09
C ALA A 70 -0.52 -2.23 9.25
N VAL A 71 0.57 -2.90 8.86
CA VAL A 71 1.61 -2.30 8.01
C VAL A 71 1.05 -1.96 6.63
N LEU A 72 0.26 -2.86 6.03
CA LEU A 72 -0.40 -2.58 4.76
C LEU A 72 -1.32 -1.34 4.86
N MET A 73 -2.10 -1.21 5.93
CA MET A 73 -3.01 -0.08 6.13
C MET A 73 -2.23 1.24 6.24
N VAL A 74 -1.15 1.27 7.04
CA VAL A 74 -0.30 2.47 7.17
C VAL A 74 0.34 2.86 5.84
N VAL A 75 0.92 1.88 5.13
CA VAL A 75 1.53 2.12 3.81
C VAL A 75 0.48 2.58 2.80
N SER A 76 -0.71 1.98 2.81
CA SER A 76 -1.80 2.36 1.90
C SER A 76 -2.24 3.80 2.14
N VAL A 77 -2.43 4.21 3.39
CA VAL A 77 -2.76 5.60 3.73
C VAL A 77 -1.69 6.55 3.21
N PHE A 78 -0.42 6.21 3.39
CA PHE A 78 0.66 7.05 2.87
C PHE A 78 0.66 7.14 1.34
N VAL A 79 0.48 6.01 0.65
CA VAL A 79 0.37 5.99 -0.82
C VAL A 79 -0.79 6.88 -1.27
N LEU A 80 -1.95 6.82 -0.59
CA LEU A 80 -3.09 7.67 -0.93
C LEU A 80 -2.81 9.16 -0.75
N LEU A 81 -2.23 9.55 0.39
CA LEU A 81 -1.90 10.94 0.67
C LEU A 81 -0.87 11.47 -0.32
N THR A 82 0.17 10.68 -0.60
CA THR A 82 1.25 11.04 -1.52
C THR A 82 0.73 11.14 -2.94
N LEU A 83 -0.10 10.19 -3.38
CA LEU A 83 -0.63 10.20 -4.73
C LEU A 83 -1.62 11.35 -4.90
N LYS A 84 -2.51 11.59 -3.93
CA LYS A 84 -3.46 12.71 -3.96
C LYS A 84 -2.75 14.06 -3.99
N ALA A 85 -1.78 14.28 -3.09
CA ALA A 85 -1.03 15.52 -3.02
C ALA A 85 -0.09 15.69 -4.22
N GLY A 86 0.59 14.63 -4.62
CA GLY A 86 1.58 14.64 -5.70
C GLY A 86 0.98 14.70 -7.10
N TRP A 87 -0.28 14.30 -7.26
CA TRP A 87 -0.93 14.41 -8.56
C TRP A 87 -1.20 15.86 -8.95
N ALA A 88 -1.51 16.72 -7.97
CA ALA A 88 -1.83 18.13 -8.21
C ALA A 88 -0.59 19.03 -8.33
N VAL A 89 0.59 18.49 -8.01
CA VAL A 89 1.84 19.25 -7.86
C VAL A 89 2.81 18.90 -8.98
N SER A 90 3.62 19.87 -9.42
CA SER A 90 4.55 19.72 -10.55
C SER A 90 5.98 19.37 -10.14
N ASN A 91 6.29 19.53 -8.86
CA ASN A 91 7.63 19.61 -8.27
C ASN A 91 7.62 19.08 -6.82
N LEU A 92 8.63 18.31 -6.45
CA LEU A 92 8.70 17.67 -5.13
C LEU A 92 8.74 18.65 -3.95
N GLU A 93 9.22 19.88 -4.14
CA GLU A 93 9.28 20.90 -3.08
C GLU A 93 7.90 21.45 -2.67
N GLU A 94 6.94 21.45 -3.60
CA GLU A 94 5.55 21.83 -3.33
C GLU A 94 4.77 20.69 -2.67
N LEU A 95 5.31 19.47 -2.71
CA LEU A 95 4.81 18.33 -1.97
C LEU A 95 5.12 18.53 -0.48
N LYS A 96 4.35 19.41 0.17
CA LYS A 96 4.38 19.65 1.62
C LYS A 96 3.80 18.46 2.38
N ILE A 97 4.34 17.27 2.15
CA ILE A 97 4.12 16.13 3.05
C ILE A 97 4.75 16.56 4.37
N ASP A 98 3.89 16.77 5.36
CA ASP A 98 4.31 17.06 6.72
C ASP A 98 5.36 16.03 7.14
N GLN A 99 6.53 16.51 7.58
CA GLN A 99 7.69 15.69 7.95
C GLN A 99 7.34 14.62 9.00
N SER A 100 6.26 14.84 9.74
CA SER A 100 5.65 13.88 10.67
C SER A 100 5.26 12.55 10.01
N TRP A 101 4.82 12.56 8.74
CA TRP A 101 4.46 11.33 8.01
C TRP A 101 5.68 10.51 7.63
N ALA A 102 6.76 11.17 7.18
CA ALA A 102 8.02 10.50 6.88
C ALA A 102 8.58 9.81 8.12
N TRP A 103 8.47 10.46 9.30
CA TRP A 103 8.81 9.87 10.58
C TRP A 103 7.91 8.68 10.94
N LEU A 104 6.58 8.81 10.80
CA LEU A 104 5.64 7.73 11.10
C LEU A 104 5.94 6.46 10.29
N ILE A 105 6.26 6.63 9.00
CA ILE A 105 6.61 5.52 8.09
C ILE A 105 7.97 4.94 8.43
N GLY A 106 8.97 5.79 8.68
CA GLY A 106 10.28 5.36 9.12
C GLY A 106 10.22 4.53 10.39
N VAL A 107 9.41 4.96 11.37
CA VAL A 107 9.18 4.23 12.62
C VAL A 107 8.42 2.93 12.39
N THR A 108 7.33 2.92 11.61
CA THR A 108 6.55 1.69 11.39
C THR A 108 7.30 0.64 10.56
N LEU A 109 8.03 1.05 9.51
CA LEU A 109 8.88 0.15 8.73
C LEU A 109 10.11 -0.29 9.53
N GLY A 110 10.75 0.63 10.27
CA GLY A 110 11.90 0.36 11.13
C GLY A 110 11.57 -0.58 12.28
N ALA A 111 10.40 -0.41 12.91
CA ALA A 111 9.92 -1.32 13.95
C ALA A 111 9.67 -2.72 13.38
N LYS A 112 9.14 -2.85 12.16
CA LYS A 112 8.94 -4.15 11.51
C LYS A 112 10.26 -4.83 11.16
N THR A 113 11.23 -4.10 10.61
CA THR A 113 12.55 -4.68 10.30
C THR A 113 13.25 -5.10 11.60
N ALA A 114 13.24 -4.27 12.64
CA ALA A 114 13.77 -4.62 13.95
C ALA A 114 13.10 -5.86 14.56
N GLN A 115 11.76 -5.95 14.49
CA GLN A 115 11.02 -7.12 14.93
C GLN A 115 11.40 -8.37 14.14
N SER A 116 11.51 -8.28 12.80
CA SER A 116 11.91 -9.41 11.96
C SER A 116 13.32 -9.92 12.28
N PHE A 117 14.26 -9.01 12.58
CA PHE A 117 15.61 -9.37 13.00
C PHE A 117 15.62 -10.03 14.37
N ALA A 118 14.88 -9.50 15.34
CA ALA A 118 14.76 -10.08 16.68
C ALA A 118 14.15 -11.49 16.63
N GLU A 119 13.10 -11.69 15.84
CA GLU A 119 12.48 -13.00 15.62
C GLU A 119 13.43 -13.99 14.94
N ALA A 120 14.19 -13.55 13.93
CA ALA A 120 15.18 -14.38 13.26
C ALA A 120 16.30 -14.83 14.21
N TRP A 121 16.76 -13.94 15.08
CA TRP A 121 17.79 -14.23 16.08
C TRP A 121 17.28 -15.21 17.15
N SER A 122 16.05 -15.00 17.64
CA SER A 122 15.37 -15.93 18.57
C SER A 122 15.17 -17.33 17.98
N ARG A 123 14.83 -17.44 16.69
CA ARG A 123 14.71 -18.74 16.01
C ARG A 123 16.06 -19.44 15.87
N LYS A 124 17.12 -18.70 15.53
CA LYS A 124 18.48 -19.25 15.43
C LYS A 124 19.00 -19.79 16.77
N GLY A 125 18.71 -19.10 17.87
CA GLY A 125 19.09 -19.56 19.23
C GLY A 125 18.33 -20.81 19.69
N ARG A 126 17.12 -21.06 19.20
CA ARG A 126 16.34 -22.28 19.52
C ARG A 126 16.72 -23.51 18.69
N ALA A 127 17.42 -23.35 17.57
CA ALA A 127 17.88 -24.47 16.74
C ALA A 127 19.22 -25.07 17.20
N GLN A 128 19.85 -24.50 18.23
CA GLN A 128 21.14 -24.95 18.78
C GLN A 128 21.04 -25.65 20.14
N ASN A 129 19.81 -25.76 20.70
CA ASN A 129 19.49 -26.55 21.90
C ASN A 129 18.59 -27.72 21.51
#